data_AF-A0A1F4ZC15-F1
#
_entry.id   AF-A0A1F4ZC15-F1
#
_cell.length_a   1.000
_cell.length_b   1.000
_cell.length_c   1.000
_cell.angle_alpha   90.00
_cell.angle_beta   90.00
_cell.angle_gamma   90.00
#
_symmetry.space_group_name_H-M   'P 1'
#
loop_
_entity.id
_entity.type
_entity.pdbx_description
1 polymer ?
#
loop_
_entity_poly.entity_id
_entity_poly.type
_entity_poly.pdbx_seq_one_letter_code
_entity_poly.pdbx_strand_id
1 'polypeptide(L)'
;MPRPAPKPKLDAQWLRSRIKLKHLHSEKLLTASHPGAVAQLHAVGIPPGNLRDHATRLLTAGATAGVLLLTPGQPLPASASLPPSSQTLFVSPLDLHQSLAESLKSALPSEVIPLTPSQESQISAILHSHFGLHAGADLEGNRLNRSYGLIGAEQHLPRYPGDTASAHEDFIQAGITPGRGAWGYFAPSLAELTPQLIRTEKYYVAVQTLYLPDWTTRLSYLRDWYKYRKVVMVNPENGKTIIAAIADSGPSAWTGKHFGGSPEVMAYLERQDGSQKGPVILFFVDDPDNQVPLGPLEYNLEKGLPLS
;
A
#
# COMPACT_ATOMS: atom_id res chain seq x y z
N MET A 1 -53.50 -18.29 -20.50
CA MET A 1 -52.22 -18.50 -19.79
C MET A 1 -51.78 -17.20 -19.16
N PRO A 2 -51.48 -17.13 -17.86
CA PRO A 2 -51.03 -15.90 -17.22
C PRO A 2 -49.60 -15.56 -17.66
N ARG A 3 -49.35 -14.29 -18.01
CA ARG A 3 -48.00 -13.78 -18.31
C ARG A 3 -47.09 -13.98 -17.09
N PRO A 4 -45.84 -14.43 -17.26
CA PRO A 4 -44.89 -14.46 -16.16
C PRO A 4 -44.65 -13.04 -15.64
N ALA A 5 -44.68 -12.90 -14.31
CA ALA A 5 -44.43 -11.63 -13.64
C ALA A 5 -43.06 -11.06 -14.07
N PRO A 6 -42.95 -9.73 -14.25
CA PRO A 6 -41.69 -9.10 -14.63
C PRO A 6 -40.64 -9.36 -13.54
N LYS A 7 -39.49 -9.91 -13.94
CA LYS A 7 -38.34 -10.11 -13.04
C LYS A 7 -37.92 -8.74 -12.48
N PRO A 8 -37.72 -8.62 -11.15
CA PRO A 8 -37.34 -7.34 -10.55
C PRO A 8 -36.00 -6.90 -11.14
N LYS A 9 -35.96 -5.68 -11.70
CA LYS A 9 -34.71 -5.04 -12.13
C LYS A 9 -33.82 -4.90 -10.90
N LEU A 10 -32.60 -5.41 -10.99
CA LEU A 10 -31.57 -5.26 -9.97
C LEU A 10 -31.25 -3.77 -9.80
N ASP A 11 -31.83 -3.16 -8.77
CA ASP A 11 -31.51 -1.81 -8.34
C ASP A 11 -30.26 -1.85 -7.45
N ALA A 12 -29.21 -1.13 -7.86
CA ALA A 12 -27.95 -1.05 -7.13
C ALA A 12 -28.14 -0.50 -5.71
N GLN A 13 -29.12 0.39 -5.51
CA GLN A 13 -29.44 0.92 -4.19
C GLN A 13 -30.05 -0.17 -3.30
N TRP A 14 -31.02 -0.92 -3.81
CA TRP A 14 -31.60 -2.08 -3.11
C TRP A 14 -30.55 -3.14 -2.75
N LEU A 15 -29.60 -3.41 -3.65
CA LEU A 15 -28.53 -4.37 -3.41
C LEU A 15 -27.59 -3.88 -2.29
N ARG A 16 -27.18 -2.61 -2.31
CA ARG A 16 -26.38 -1.98 -1.24
C ARG A 16 -27.09 -2.05 0.10
N SER A 17 -28.39 -1.74 0.14
CA SER A 17 -29.20 -1.84 1.35
C SER A 17 -29.26 -3.26 1.91
N ARG A 18 -29.43 -4.28 1.05
CA ARG A 18 -29.42 -5.69 1.50
C ARG A 18 -28.05 -6.15 1.98
N ILE A 19 -26.98 -5.72 1.34
CA ILE A 19 -25.61 -6.05 1.77
C ILE A 19 -25.34 -5.43 3.13
N LYS A 20 -25.70 -4.15 3.34
CA LYS A 20 -25.56 -3.46 4.63
C LYS A 20 -26.37 -4.15 5.75
N LEU A 21 -27.60 -4.57 5.45
CA LEU A 21 -28.44 -5.29 6.42
C LEU A 21 -27.85 -6.67 6.78
N LYS A 22 -27.36 -7.42 5.79
CA LYS A 22 -26.68 -8.70 6.04
C LYS A 22 -25.40 -8.53 6.85
N HIS A 23 -24.63 -7.49 6.57
CA HIS A 23 -23.43 -7.13 7.31
C HIS A 23 -23.73 -6.89 8.79
N LEU A 24 -24.68 -5.99 9.08
CA LEU A 24 -25.11 -5.70 10.46
C LEU A 24 -25.65 -6.93 11.19
N HIS A 25 -26.38 -7.79 10.46
CA HIS A 25 -26.92 -9.03 11.04
C HIS A 25 -25.81 -10.03 11.41
N SER A 26 -24.83 -10.22 10.53
CA SER A 26 -23.67 -11.08 10.78
C SER A 26 -22.81 -10.57 11.92
N GLU A 27 -22.59 -9.26 12.00
CA GLU A 27 -21.87 -8.63 13.11
C GLU A 27 -22.59 -8.90 14.44
N LYS A 28 -23.90 -8.64 14.49
CA LYS A 28 -24.71 -8.89 15.68
C LYS A 28 -24.70 -10.37 16.11
N LEU A 29 -24.77 -11.29 15.16
CA LEU A 29 -24.70 -12.74 15.43
C LEU A 29 -23.32 -13.15 15.98
N LEU A 30 -22.25 -12.60 15.43
CA LEU A 30 -20.88 -12.89 15.86
C LEU A 30 -20.61 -12.33 17.26
N THR A 31 -21.05 -11.10 17.55
CA THR A 31 -20.96 -10.50 18.88
C THR A 31 -21.77 -11.29 19.91
N ALA A 32 -22.96 -11.77 19.53
CA ALA A 32 -23.80 -12.56 20.44
C ALA A 32 -23.22 -13.95 20.72
N SER A 33 -22.64 -14.60 19.72
CA SER A 33 -22.17 -15.99 19.83
C SER A 33 -20.73 -16.09 20.34
N HIS A 34 -19.88 -15.11 20.04
CA HIS A 34 -18.44 -15.13 20.31
C HIS A 34 -17.93 -13.76 20.81
N PRO A 35 -18.40 -13.27 21.97
CA PRO A 35 -18.06 -11.93 22.48
C PRO A 35 -16.56 -11.76 22.76
N GLY A 36 -15.86 -12.82 23.20
CA GLY A 36 -14.42 -12.80 23.42
C GLY A 36 -13.61 -12.59 22.13
N ALA A 37 -14.03 -13.23 21.02
CA ALA A 37 -13.39 -13.06 19.73
C ALA A 37 -13.63 -11.65 19.17
N VAL A 38 -14.83 -11.10 19.37
CA VAL A 38 -15.15 -9.71 18.98
C VAL A 38 -14.35 -8.69 19.80
N ALA A 39 -14.18 -8.92 21.10
CA ALA A 39 -13.32 -8.07 21.94
C ALA A 39 -11.86 -8.08 21.49
N GLN A 40 -11.33 -9.25 21.10
CA GLN A 40 -9.99 -9.38 20.54
C GLN A 40 -9.86 -8.66 19.19
N LEU A 41 -10.83 -8.79 18.30
CA LEU A 41 -10.86 -8.10 17.01
C LEU A 41 -10.90 -6.57 17.18
N HIS A 42 -11.71 -6.06 18.10
CA HIS A 42 -11.72 -4.64 18.42
C HIS A 42 -10.42 -4.15 19.06
N ALA A 43 -9.78 -4.97 19.89
CA ALA A 43 -8.49 -4.64 20.51
C ALA A 43 -7.37 -4.47 19.47
N VAL A 44 -7.47 -5.13 18.31
CA VAL A 44 -6.55 -4.98 17.17
C VAL A 44 -7.12 -4.07 16.06
N GLY A 45 -8.14 -3.26 16.38
CA GLY A 45 -8.68 -2.26 15.45
C GLY A 45 -9.49 -2.82 14.27
N ILE A 46 -9.83 -4.11 14.27
CA ILE A 46 -10.59 -4.75 13.19
C ILE A 46 -12.08 -4.79 13.56
N PRO A 47 -12.96 -4.00 12.92
CA PRO A 47 -14.38 -4.13 13.12
C PRO A 47 -14.87 -5.46 12.51
N PRO A 48 -15.68 -6.27 13.23
CA PRO A 48 -16.06 -7.62 12.81
C PRO A 48 -16.79 -7.65 11.45
N GLY A 49 -17.45 -6.55 11.09
CA GLY A 49 -18.11 -6.38 9.81
C GLY A 49 -17.19 -6.44 8.58
N ASN A 50 -15.93 -6.01 8.73
CA ASN A 50 -14.95 -5.93 7.64
C ASN A 50 -14.06 -7.18 7.55
N LEU A 51 -14.38 -8.24 8.31
CA LEU A 51 -13.60 -9.48 8.35
C LEU A 51 -13.42 -10.11 6.96
N ARG A 52 -14.37 -9.93 6.02
CA ARG A 52 -14.27 -10.48 4.66
C ARG A 52 -13.25 -9.77 3.77
N ASP A 53 -13.08 -8.47 3.97
CA ASP A 53 -12.09 -7.69 3.22
C ASP A 53 -10.68 -7.95 3.74
N HIS A 54 -10.55 -8.29 5.02
CA HIS A 54 -9.31 -8.82 5.61
C HIS A 54 -9.08 -10.30 5.30
N ALA A 55 -10.12 -11.13 5.29
CA ALA A 55 -10.01 -12.57 5.01
C ALA A 55 -9.72 -12.86 3.54
N THR A 56 -10.21 -12.06 2.59
CA THR A 56 -9.79 -12.21 1.18
C THR A 56 -8.31 -11.91 0.99
N ARG A 57 -7.71 -11.03 1.80
CA ARG A 57 -6.25 -10.81 1.84
C ARG A 57 -5.49 -11.99 2.47
N LEU A 58 -6.05 -12.62 3.50
CA LEU A 58 -5.46 -13.78 4.17
C LEU A 58 -5.60 -15.10 3.38
N LEU A 59 -6.72 -15.29 2.67
CA LEU A 59 -7.03 -16.55 1.97
C LEU A 59 -6.23 -16.76 0.69
N THR A 60 -5.71 -15.70 0.06
CA THR A 60 -4.78 -15.81 -1.07
C THR A 60 -3.41 -16.38 -0.69
N ALA A 61 -3.05 -16.40 0.60
CA ALA A 61 -1.75 -16.90 1.08
C ALA A 61 -1.84 -18.23 1.87
N GLY A 62 -3.03 -18.79 2.11
CA GLY A 62 -3.24 -19.81 3.16
C GLY A 62 -3.94 -21.10 2.74
N ALA A 63 -3.58 -21.70 1.60
CA ALA A 63 -4.26 -22.91 1.11
C ALA A 63 -3.94 -24.24 1.84
N THR A 64 -3.11 -24.26 2.90
CA THR A 64 -2.62 -25.54 3.48
C THR A 64 -2.96 -25.81 4.95
N ALA A 65 -3.63 -24.91 5.68
CA ALA A 65 -3.88 -25.11 7.12
C ALA A 65 -5.26 -25.73 7.47
N GLY A 66 -6.16 -25.90 6.49
CA GLY A 66 -7.58 -26.18 6.75
C GLY A 66 -7.98 -27.64 7.05
N VAL A 67 -7.07 -28.61 6.97
CA VAL A 67 -7.45 -30.05 7.01
C VAL A 67 -7.37 -30.68 8.40
N LEU A 68 -6.71 -30.05 9.38
CA LEU A 68 -6.46 -30.69 10.69
C LEU A 68 -7.58 -30.51 11.74
N LEU A 69 -8.65 -29.76 11.45
CA LEU A 69 -9.69 -29.44 12.44
C LEU A 69 -10.99 -30.28 12.34
N LEU A 70 -11.00 -31.36 11.56
CA LEU A 70 -12.22 -32.16 11.33
C LEU A 70 -12.20 -33.61 11.81
N THR A 71 -11.34 -33.96 12.77
CA THR A 71 -11.42 -35.28 13.43
C THR A 71 -11.86 -35.14 14.89
N PRO A 72 -13.11 -35.53 15.25
CA PRO A 72 -13.51 -35.57 16.63
C PRO A 72 -12.98 -36.87 17.27
N GLY A 73 -12.29 -36.72 18.41
CA GLY A 73 -12.22 -37.75 19.44
C GLY A 73 -11.07 -38.76 19.37
N GLN A 74 -9.89 -38.35 19.82
CA GLN A 74 -8.99 -39.22 20.60
C GLN A 74 -8.28 -38.40 21.69
N PRO A 75 -8.19 -38.88 22.95
CA PRO A 75 -7.39 -38.21 23.97
C PRO A 75 -5.90 -38.49 23.70
N LEU A 76 -5.13 -37.43 23.45
CA LEU A 76 -3.68 -37.51 23.29
C LEU A 76 -3.01 -37.72 24.67
N PRO A 77 -1.99 -38.59 24.78
CA PRO A 77 -1.23 -38.76 26.01
C PRO A 77 -0.42 -37.49 26.32
N ALA A 78 -0.56 -36.99 27.55
CA ALA A 78 0.22 -35.90 28.08
C ALA A 78 1.66 -36.35 28.34
N SER A 79 2.55 -36.20 27.34
CA SER A 79 4.01 -36.07 27.47
C SER A 79 4.63 -35.92 26.08
N ALA A 80 4.37 -34.80 25.41
CA ALA A 80 5.26 -34.29 24.40
C ALA A 80 5.78 -32.95 24.93
N SER A 81 7.03 -32.93 25.38
CA SER A 81 7.75 -31.70 25.64
C SER A 81 7.70 -30.87 24.37
N LEU A 82 6.91 -29.79 24.40
CA LEU A 82 6.95 -28.78 23.36
C LEU A 82 8.42 -28.32 23.23
N PRO A 83 8.99 -28.25 22.01
CA PRO A 83 10.24 -27.50 21.83
C PRO A 83 10.02 -26.11 22.44
N PRO A 84 11.05 -25.47 23.04
CA PRO A 84 10.91 -24.13 23.58
C PRO A 84 10.26 -23.30 22.49
N SER A 85 9.04 -22.85 22.77
CA SER A 85 8.27 -22.00 21.88
C SER A 85 9.24 -20.96 21.37
N SER A 86 9.57 -21.02 20.08
CA SER A 86 10.22 -19.92 19.41
C SER A 86 9.32 -18.74 19.74
N GLN A 87 9.80 -17.87 20.62
CA GLN A 87 9.13 -16.62 20.90
C GLN A 87 9.25 -15.87 19.59
N THR A 88 8.31 -16.09 18.68
CA THR A 88 7.98 -15.12 17.64
C THR A 88 7.57 -13.89 18.43
N LEU A 89 8.57 -13.06 18.73
CA LEU A 89 8.38 -11.75 19.31
C LEU A 89 7.43 -11.02 18.37
N PHE A 90 6.19 -10.85 18.82
CA PHE A 90 5.23 -10.02 18.14
C PHE A 90 5.78 -8.58 18.19
N VAL A 91 6.10 -8.02 17.04
CA VAL A 91 6.48 -6.60 16.91
C VAL A 91 5.20 -5.86 16.56
N SER A 92 4.83 -4.78 17.25
CA SER A 92 3.70 -3.97 16.81
C SER A 92 4.10 -3.11 15.60
N PRO A 93 3.15 -2.62 14.77
CA PRO A 93 3.46 -1.66 13.70
C PRO A 93 4.18 -0.41 14.23
N LEU A 94 3.84 0.03 15.45
CA LEU A 94 4.51 1.15 16.10
C LEU A 94 5.99 0.82 16.40
N ASP A 95 6.26 -0.36 16.96
CA ASP A 95 7.62 -0.80 17.26
C ASP A 95 8.43 -1.00 15.97
N LEU A 96 7.80 -1.51 14.91
CA LEU A 96 8.41 -1.68 13.59
C LEU A 96 8.84 -0.33 13.00
N HIS A 97 7.95 0.65 13.03
CA HIS A 97 8.21 2.01 12.55
C HIS A 97 9.34 2.68 13.35
N GLN A 98 9.32 2.58 14.68
CA GLN A 98 10.38 3.13 15.53
C GLN A 98 11.73 2.46 15.27
N SER A 99 11.77 1.12 15.22
CA SER A 99 12.97 0.35 14.89
C SER A 99 13.53 0.71 13.52
N LEU A 100 12.67 0.90 12.53
CA LEU A 100 13.08 1.32 11.20
C LEU A 100 13.68 2.73 11.22
N ALA A 101 12.99 3.69 11.83
CA ALA A 101 13.47 5.07 11.92
C ALA A 101 14.83 5.14 12.63
N GLU A 102 15.03 4.37 13.70
CA GLU A 102 16.30 4.27 14.41
C GLU A 102 17.40 3.65 13.54
N SER A 103 17.09 2.56 12.82
CA SER A 103 18.03 1.91 11.91
C SER A 103 18.48 2.86 10.80
N LEU A 104 17.54 3.62 10.22
CA LEU A 104 17.79 4.55 9.12
C LEU A 104 18.63 5.76 9.53
N LYS A 105 18.55 6.23 10.79
CA LYS A 105 19.40 7.33 11.29
C LYS A 105 20.90 7.06 11.12
N SER A 106 21.31 5.80 11.21
CA SER A 106 22.72 5.40 11.05
C SER A 106 23.18 5.36 9.59
N ALA A 107 22.24 5.19 8.64
CA ALA A 107 22.54 5.05 7.22
C ALA A 107 22.38 6.37 6.45
N LEU A 108 21.54 7.27 6.95
CA LEU A 108 21.23 8.53 6.29
C LEU A 108 22.23 9.65 6.67
N PRO A 109 22.55 10.55 5.72
CA PRO A 109 23.24 11.79 6.04
C PRO A 109 22.35 12.72 6.88
N SER A 110 22.98 13.64 7.63
CA SER A 110 22.26 14.63 8.44
C SER A 110 21.47 15.66 7.62
N GLU A 111 21.81 15.82 6.35
CA GLU A 111 21.16 16.73 5.41
C GLU A 111 20.58 15.97 4.21
N VAL A 112 19.58 16.55 3.53
CA VAL A 112 18.92 15.93 2.37
C VAL A 112 19.75 16.06 1.09
N ILE A 113 20.78 15.22 1.00
CA ILE A 113 21.72 15.14 -0.13
C ILE A 113 21.59 13.79 -0.86
N PRO A 114 22.11 13.67 -2.10
CA PRO A 114 22.15 12.39 -2.79
C PRO A 114 22.87 11.32 -1.96
N LEU A 115 22.33 10.11 -1.93
CA LEU A 115 22.95 8.99 -1.23
C LEU A 115 24.11 8.43 -2.04
N THR A 116 25.12 7.95 -1.32
CA THR A 116 26.19 7.14 -1.90
C THR A 116 25.73 5.70 -2.15
N PRO A 117 26.36 4.95 -3.07
CA PRO A 117 26.02 3.53 -3.29
C PRO A 117 26.10 2.66 -2.03
N SER A 118 27.02 2.98 -1.11
CA SER A 118 27.12 2.30 0.18
C SER A 118 25.91 2.55 1.07
N GLN A 119 25.44 3.80 1.14
CA GLN A 119 24.24 4.15 1.91
C GLN A 119 23.00 3.51 1.29
N GLU A 120 22.89 3.50 -0.04
CA GLU A 120 21.79 2.85 -0.74
C GLU A 120 21.75 1.34 -0.45
N SER A 121 22.90 0.68 -0.48
CA SER A 121 23.03 -0.75 -0.14
C SER A 121 22.67 -1.02 1.32
N GLN A 122 23.09 -0.17 2.24
CA GLN A 122 22.75 -0.30 3.67
C GLN A 122 21.25 -0.13 3.91
N ILE A 123 20.61 0.86 3.28
CA ILE A 123 19.17 1.08 3.38
C ILE A 123 18.39 -0.09 2.76
N SER A 124 18.85 -0.62 1.63
CA SER A 124 18.26 -1.82 1.02
C SER A 124 18.28 -3.00 1.99
N ALA A 125 19.40 -3.25 2.66
CA ALA A 125 19.52 -4.29 3.68
C ALA A 125 18.62 -4.03 4.90
N ILE A 126 18.47 -2.78 5.33
CA ILE A 126 17.56 -2.39 6.42
C ILE A 126 16.11 -2.71 6.04
N LEU A 127 15.68 -2.35 4.83
CA LEU A 127 14.32 -2.61 4.33
C LEU A 127 14.04 -4.11 4.19
N HIS A 128 15.02 -4.87 3.69
CA HIS A 128 14.91 -6.33 3.63
C HIS A 128 14.77 -6.95 5.02
N SER A 129 15.61 -6.54 5.98
CA SER A 129 15.56 -7.05 7.35
C SER A 129 14.21 -6.78 8.05
N HIS A 130 13.69 -5.55 7.90
CA HIS A 130 12.44 -5.15 8.57
C HIS A 130 11.21 -5.74 7.87
N PHE A 131 11.16 -5.68 6.54
CA PHE A 131 9.94 -5.97 5.78
C PHE A 131 10.01 -7.18 4.87
N GLY A 132 11.16 -7.87 4.75
CA GLY A 132 11.35 -8.90 3.72
C GLY A 132 11.23 -8.33 2.31
N LEU A 133 11.53 -7.03 2.16
CA LEU A 133 11.32 -6.30 0.91
C LEU A 133 12.64 -6.19 0.14
N HIS A 134 12.66 -6.73 -1.07
CA HIS A 134 13.74 -6.49 -2.03
C HIS A 134 13.51 -5.15 -2.71
N ALA A 135 14.27 -4.13 -2.31
CA ALA A 135 14.17 -2.79 -2.88
C ALA A 135 15.54 -2.15 -3.05
N GLY A 136 15.71 -1.34 -4.10
CA GLY A 136 16.99 -0.72 -4.44
C GLY A 136 16.84 0.57 -5.25
N ALA A 137 17.91 1.37 -5.28
CA ALA A 137 17.98 2.60 -6.07
C ALA A 137 18.11 2.37 -7.59
N ASP A 138 18.55 1.17 -7.97
CA ASP A 138 18.68 0.70 -9.34
C ASP A 138 17.83 -0.57 -9.52
N LEU A 139 17.12 -0.67 -10.63
CA LEU A 139 16.40 -1.87 -11.03
C LEU A 139 16.49 -2.01 -12.54
N GLU A 140 16.88 -3.19 -13.02
CA GLU A 140 17.00 -3.49 -14.46
C GLU A 140 17.88 -2.47 -15.24
N GLY A 141 18.88 -1.87 -14.58
CA GLY A 141 19.76 -0.86 -15.17
C GLY A 141 19.16 0.54 -15.30
N ASN A 142 18.03 0.81 -14.62
CA ASN A 142 17.43 2.13 -14.51
C ASN A 142 17.48 2.62 -13.06
N ARG A 143 17.77 3.91 -12.88
CA ARG A 143 17.92 4.59 -11.59
C ARG A 143 17.15 5.90 -11.55
N LEU A 144 16.65 6.27 -10.37
CA LEU A 144 16.09 7.59 -10.06
C LEU A 144 17.18 8.66 -9.96
N ASN A 145 16.86 9.92 -10.27
CA ASN A 145 17.81 11.03 -10.08
C ASN A 145 18.28 11.18 -8.63
N ARG A 146 17.42 10.78 -7.67
CA ARG A 146 17.71 10.72 -6.25
C ARG A 146 16.92 9.60 -5.59
N SER A 147 17.52 9.00 -4.56
CA SER A 147 16.89 7.99 -3.71
C SER A 147 16.56 8.56 -2.31
N TYR A 148 17.12 9.73 -1.95
CA TYR A 148 16.78 10.52 -0.76
C TYR A 148 16.51 11.96 -1.17
N GLY A 149 15.33 12.46 -0.81
CA GLY A 149 14.85 13.73 -1.34
C GLY A 149 13.63 14.27 -0.61
N LEU A 150 13.25 15.48 -1.00
CA LEU A 150 12.09 16.17 -0.46
C LEU A 150 10.86 15.81 -1.28
N ILE A 151 9.84 15.24 -0.63
CA ILE A 151 8.51 15.06 -1.23
C ILE A 151 7.65 16.29 -1.01
N GLY A 152 6.64 16.50 -1.85
CA GLY A 152 5.51 17.33 -1.46
C GLY A 152 4.17 16.82 -1.98
N ALA A 153 3.10 17.45 -1.51
CA ALA A 153 1.75 17.03 -1.84
C ALA A 153 1.36 17.35 -3.27
N GLU A 154 0.73 16.37 -3.91
CA GLU A 154 0.07 16.47 -5.21
C GLU A 154 -1.45 16.37 -5.04
N GLN A 155 -2.21 16.68 -6.10
CA GLN A 155 -3.66 16.48 -6.15
C GLN A 155 -3.98 15.07 -6.68
N HIS A 156 -5.24 14.65 -6.66
CA HIS A 156 -5.62 13.41 -7.35
C HIS A 156 -5.35 13.51 -8.86
N LEU A 157 -5.02 12.38 -9.47
CA LEU A 157 -4.93 12.26 -10.92
C LEU A 157 -6.26 11.77 -11.48
N PRO A 158 -6.72 12.30 -12.63
CA PRO A 158 -7.95 11.80 -13.25
C PRO A 158 -7.76 10.36 -13.73
N ARG A 159 -8.62 9.46 -13.25
CA ARG A 159 -8.52 8.03 -13.56
C ARG A 159 -9.07 7.69 -14.94
N TYR A 160 -10.03 8.47 -15.44
CA TYR A 160 -10.70 8.28 -16.74
C TYR A 160 -11.26 9.63 -17.25
N PRO A 161 -11.67 9.74 -18.54
CA PRO A 161 -12.30 10.95 -19.05
C PRO A 161 -13.58 11.32 -18.28
N GLY A 162 -13.63 12.52 -17.72
CA GLY A 162 -14.77 13.00 -16.93
C GLY A 162 -14.73 12.60 -15.44
N ASP A 163 -13.62 12.04 -14.96
CA ASP A 163 -13.41 11.83 -13.52
C ASP A 163 -13.41 13.16 -12.76
N THR A 164 -13.87 13.13 -11.52
CA THR A 164 -14.04 14.33 -10.68
C THR A 164 -13.52 14.06 -9.29
N ALA A 165 -13.07 15.09 -8.57
CA ALA A 165 -12.57 14.96 -7.20
C ALA A 165 -13.57 14.25 -6.26
N SER A 166 -14.89 14.46 -6.44
CA SER A 166 -15.93 13.83 -5.62
C SER A 166 -16.09 12.31 -5.87
N ALA A 167 -15.51 11.78 -6.95
CA ALA A 167 -15.46 10.35 -7.22
C ALA A 167 -14.27 9.65 -6.52
N HIS A 168 -13.42 10.41 -5.82
CA HIS A 168 -12.36 9.90 -4.96
C HIS A 168 -12.90 9.77 -3.54
N GLU A 169 -12.55 8.68 -2.84
CA GLU A 169 -13.15 8.35 -1.54
C GLU A 169 -12.60 9.22 -0.41
N ASP A 170 -11.28 9.34 -0.36
CA ASP A 170 -10.55 10.07 0.68
C ASP A 170 -9.97 11.37 0.10
N PHE A 171 -9.66 12.32 0.99
CA PHE A 171 -8.93 13.56 0.65
C PHE A 171 -9.48 14.39 -0.54
N ILE A 172 -10.79 14.34 -0.79
CA ILE A 172 -11.49 15.09 -1.85
C ILE A 172 -11.09 16.58 -1.91
N GLN A 173 -10.80 17.18 -0.74
CA GLN A 173 -10.37 18.57 -0.62
C GLN A 173 -9.02 18.88 -1.30
N ALA A 174 -8.17 17.88 -1.55
CA ALA A 174 -6.94 18.04 -2.34
C ALA A 174 -7.25 18.34 -3.82
N GLY A 175 -8.48 18.07 -4.26
CA GLY A 175 -8.95 18.29 -5.61
C GLY A 175 -8.38 17.28 -6.60
N ILE A 176 -8.61 17.56 -7.88
CA ILE A 176 -8.12 16.76 -9.01
C ILE A 176 -7.32 17.66 -9.92
N THR A 177 -6.20 17.16 -10.43
CA THR A 177 -5.38 17.92 -11.38
C THR A 177 -6.19 18.25 -12.64
N PRO A 178 -5.96 19.43 -13.26
CA PRO A 178 -6.55 19.77 -14.56
C PRO A 178 -5.89 18.99 -15.71
N GLY A 179 -4.63 18.57 -15.53
CA GLY A 179 -3.88 17.72 -16.44
C GLY A 179 -4.18 16.23 -16.22
N ARG A 180 -3.61 15.36 -17.06
CA ARG A 180 -3.79 13.90 -16.95
C ARG A 180 -2.59 13.18 -16.33
N GLY A 181 -1.64 13.93 -15.76
CA GLY A 181 -0.30 13.43 -15.48
C GLY A 181 0.48 13.00 -16.74
N ALA A 182 1.68 12.47 -16.54
CA ALA A 182 2.62 12.08 -17.58
C ALA A 182 2.18 10.87 -18.41
N TRP A 183 1.30 10.02 -17.86
CA TRP A 183 0.86 8.79 -18.51
C TRP A 183 -0.59 8.79 -19.00
N GLY A 184 -1.27 9.94 -18.90
CA GLY A 184 -2.66 10.06 -19.27
C GLY A 184 -3.60 9.40 -18.26
N TYR A 185 -4.82 9.11 -18.71
CA TYR A 185 -5.79 8.41 -17.88
C TYR A 185 -5.34 6.98 -17.58
N PHE A 186 -5.72 6.49 -16.39
CA PHE A 186 -5.48 5.12 -15.94
C PHE A 186 -6.35 4.12 -16.70
N ALA A 187 -7.59 4.50 -16.99
CA ALA A 187 -8.55 3.76 -17.79
C ALA A 187 -9.12 4.65 -18.92
N PRO A 188 -9.45 4.07 -20.08
CA PRO A 188 -10.08 4.82 -21.17
C PRO A 188 -11.53 5.26 -20.85
N SER A 189 -12.19 4.61 -19.89
CA SER A 189 -13.56 4.93 -19.47
C SER A 189 -13.82 4.51 -18.01
N LEU A 190 -14.88 5.01 -17.39
CA LEU A 190 -15.33 4.55 -16.07
C LEU A 190 -15.67 3.05 -16.06
N ALA A 191 -16.19 2.53 -17.18
CA ALA A 191 -16.56 1.11 -17.29
C ALA A 191 -15.34 0.17 -17.27
N GLU A 192 -14.17 0.69 -17.68
CA GLU A 192 -12.90 -0.05 -17.72
C GLU A 192 -12.01 0.24 -16.52
N LEU A 193 -12.49 1.04 -15.56
CA LEU A 193 -11.77 1.33 -14.33
C LEU A 193 -11.79 0.11 -13.41
N THR A 194 -10.61 -0.46 -13.14
CA THR A 194 -10.47 -1.63 -12.27
C THR A 194 -10.10 -1.23 -10.83
N PRO A 195 -10.37 -2.08 -9.83
CA PRO A 195 -9.90 -1.84 -8.46
C PRO A 195 -8.39 -1.67 -8.35
N GLN A 196 -7.63 -2.33 -9.24
CA GLN A 196 -6.18 -2.16 -9.28
C GLN A 196 -5.79 -0.75 -9.73
N LEU A 197 -6.42 -0.23 -10.79
CA LEU A 197 -6.14 1.13 -11.27
C LEU A 197 -6.56 2.19 -10.25
N ILE A 198 -7.65 1.97 -9.52
CA ILE A 198 -8.04 2.82 -8.38
C ILE A 198 -6.94 2.83 -7.32
N ARG A 199 -6.39 1.67 -6.95
CA ARG A 199 -5.28 1.59 -5.99
C ARG A 199 -3.99 2.21 -6.52
N THR A 200 -3.69 2.04 -7.81
CA THR A 200 -2.51 2.63 -8.45
C THR A 200 -2.57 4.15 -8.38
N GLU A 201 -3.73 4.76 -8.62
CA GLU A 201 -3.92 6.20 -8.43
C GLU A 201 -3.92 6.55 -6.93
N LYS A 202 -4.68 5.86 -6.09
CA LYS A 202 -4.70 6.12 -4.64
C LYS A 202 -3.30 6.17 -4.01
N TYR A 203 -2.42 5.25 -4.39
CA TYR A 203 -1.06 5.16 -3.89
C TYR A 203 -0.04 5.52 -4.96
N TYR A 204 -0.22 6.67 -5.60
CA TYR A 204 0.73 7.14 -6.59
C TYR A 204 1.82 8.04 -6.03
N VAL A 205 2.96 8.02 -6.73
CA VAL A 205 4.01 9.03 -6.57
C VAL A 205 4.41 9.61 -7.93
N ALA A 206 4.89 10.85 -7.89
CA ALA A 206 5.54 11.52 -9.00
C ALA A 206 7.05 11.48 -8.81
N VAL A 207 7.79 11.11 -9.88
CA VAL A 207 9.25 11.18 -9.89
C VAL A 207 9.74 11.99 -11.09
N GLN A 208 10.92 12.58 -10.94
CA GLN A 208 11.50 13.53 -11.88
C GLN A 208 12.03 12.91 -13.20
N THR A 209 11.26 12.07 -13.88
CA THR A 209 11.75 11.33 -15.07
C THR A 209 12.23 12.25 -16.18
N LEU A 210 11.64 13.45 -16.31
CA LEU A 210 12.03 14.44 -17.32
C LEU A 210 13.45 15.01 -17.13
N TYR A 211 14.08 14.75 -15.98
CA TYR A 211 15.46 15.14 -15.67
C TYR A 211 16.45 13.97 -15.70
N LEU A 212 16.00 12.77 -16.13
CA LEU A 212 16.92 11.66 -16.37
C LEU A 212 17.90 12.04 -17.50
N PRO A 213 19.19 11.66 -17.40
CA PRO A 213 20.24 12.11 -18.33
C PRO A 213 19.98 11.69 -19.78
N ASP A 214 19.23 10.62 -19.98
CA ASP A 214 18.91 10.00 -21.26
C ASP A 214 17.40 9.99 -21.55
N TRP A 215 16.63 10.83 -20.85
CA TRP A 215 15.19 10.97 -21.07
C TRP A 215 14.83 11.26 -22.52
N THR A 216 15.57 12.15 -23.19
CA THR A 216 15.29 12.57 -24.57
C THR A 216 15.68 11.50 -25.59
N THR A 217 16.71 10.70 -25.32
CA THR A 217 17.21 9.69 -26.25
C THR A 217 16.52 8.34 -26.10
N ARG A 218 16.06 7.99 -24.88
CA ARG A 218 15.34 6.74 -24.57
C ARG A 218 13.88 6.96 -24.17
N LEU A 219 13.27 8.07 -24.58
CA LEU A 219 11.95 8.52 -24.11
C LEU A 219 10.89 7.42 -24.07
N SER A 220 10.66 6.73 -25.19
CA SER A 220 9.60 5.70 -25.25
C SER A 220 9.86 4.57 -24.26
N TYR A 221 11.11 4.09 -24.21
CA TYR A 221 11.50 3.02 -23.29
C TYR A 221 11.35 3.46 -21.83
N LEU A 222 11.93 4.61 -21.46
CA LEU A 222 11.90 5.09 -20.09
C LEU A 222 10.49 5.43 -19.62
N ARG A 223 9.70 6.10 -20.47
CA ARG A 223 8.29 6.39 -20.14
C ARG A 223 7.53 5.11 -19.81
N ASP A 224 7.67 4.07 -20.62
CA ASP A 224 6.92 2.83 -20.46
C ASP A 224 7.47 1.98 -19.29
N TRP A 225 8.79 2.00 -19.09
CA TRP A 225 9.45 1.27 -18.00
C TRP A 225 9.12 1.84 -16.60
N TYR A 226 9.05 3.17 -16.49
CA TYR A 226 8.71 3.86 -15.24
C TYR A 226 7.22 3.80 -14.92
N LYS A 227 6.35 3.69 -15.94
CA LYS A 227 4.89 3.71 -15.76
C LYS A 227 4.46 2.58 -14.82
N TYR A 228 3.85 2.97 -13.71
CA TYR A 228 3.32 2.08 -12.66
C TYR A 228 4.35 1.15 -12.03
N ARG A 229 5.65 1.44 -12.17
CA ARG A 229 6.68 0.70 -11.47
C ARG A 229 6.45 0.84 -9.95
N LYS A 230 6.53 -0.28 -9.23
CA LYS A 230 6.39 -0.27 -7.78
C LYS A 230 7.63 0.32 -7.14
N VAL A 231 7.40 1.17 -6.16
CA VAL A 231 8.43 1.79 -5.36
C VAL A 231 8.01 1.72 -3.90
N VAL A 232 9.00 1.68 -3.02
CA VAL A 232 8.80 1.86 -1.59
C VAL A 232 9.20 3.26 -1.23
N MET A 233 8.35 3.92 -0.45
CA MET A 233 8.61 5.24 0.08
C MET A 233 8.58 5.19 1.60
N VAL A 234 9.59 5.80 2.22
CA VAL A 234 9.77 5.79 3.66
C VAL A 234 9.93 7.21 4.17
N ASN A 235 9.18 7.56 5.21
CA ASN A 235 9.50 8.72 6.02
C ASN A 235 10.55 8.30 7.07
N PRO A 236 11.81 8.79 6.98
CA PRO A 236 12.87 8.36 7.89
C PRO A 236 12.72 8.88 9.32
N GLU A 237 11.86 9.87 9.57
CA GLU A 237 11.65 10.44 10.90
C GLU A 237 10.71 9.60 11.76
N ASN A 238 9.66 9.03 11.16
CA ASN A 238 8.67 8.22 11.86
C ASN A 238 8.67 6.74 11.43
N GLY A 239 9.46 6.36 10.42
CA GLY A 239 9.58 4.99 9.92
C GLY A 239 8.37 4.47 9.15
N LYS A 240 7.36 5.30 8.91
CA LYS A 240 6.20 4.89 8.11
C LYS A 240 6.64 4.57 6.69
N THR A 241 6.23 3.39 6.24
CA THR A 241 6.63 2.83 4.95
C THR A 241 5.40 2.50 4.10
N ILE A 242 5.42 2.88 2.83
CA ILE A 242 4.31 2.69 1.90
C ILE A 242 4.83 2.18 0.55
N ILE A 243 4.13 1.20 -0.02
CA ILE A 243 4.34 0.76 -1.40
C ILE A 243 3.45 1.59 -2.31
N ALA A 244 4.07 2.27 -3.26
CA ALA A 244 3.41 3.14 -4.22
C ALA A 244 3.72 2.72 -5.65
N ALA A 245 2.94 3.24 -6.59
CA ALA A 245 3.22 3.14 -8.01
C ALA A 245 3.67 4.50 -8.53
N ILE A 246 4.67 4.53 -9.40
CA ILE A 246 4.98 5.77 -10.11
C ILE A 246 3.83 6.02 -11.09
N ALA A 247 3.02 7.07 -10.86
CA ALA A 247 1.91 7.45 -11.76
C ALA A 247 1.96 8.90 -12.29
N ASP A 248 3.00 9.68 -11.98
CA ASP A 248 3.30 10.92 -12.71
C ASP A 248 4.80 11.21 -12.90
N SER A 249 5.11 12.19 -13.77
CA SER A 249 6.44 12.79 -13.92
C SER A 249 6.48 14.19 -13.34
N GLY A 250 7.40 14.41 -12.41
CA GLY A 250 7.53 15.67 -11.68
C GLY A 250 8.00 15.42 -10.26
N PRO A 251 7.97 16.44 -9.38
CA PRO A 251 7.67 17.85 -9.65
C PRO A 251 8.81 18.56 -10.39
N SER A 252 8.60 19.78 -10.87
CA SER A 252 9.68 20.56 -11.53
C SER A 252 10.82 20.90 -10.56
N ALA A 253 12.07 20.91 -11.04
CA ALA A 253 13.25 21.15 -10.23
C ALA A 253 13.24 22.48 -9.46
N TRP A 254 12.64 23.53 -10.03
CA TRP A 254 12.53 24.86 -9.40
C TRP A 254 11.70 24.85 -8.10
N THR A 255 10.84 23.85 -7.89
CA THR A 255 10.04 23.70 -6.66
C THR A 255 10.91 23.31 -5.46
N GLY A 256 12.15 22.87 -5.69
CA GLY A 256 13.04 22.32 -4.66
C GLY A 256 12.52 21.01 -4.05
N LYS A 257 11.49 20.40 -4.66
CA LYS A 257 11.01 19.05 -4.37
C LYS A 257 11.61 18.09 -5.40
N HIS A 258 11.75 16.84 -5.00
CA HIS A 258 12.31 15.76 -5.81
C HIS A 258 11.26 14.72 -6.16
N PHE A 259 10.25 14.58 -5.29
CA PHE A 259 9.14 13.66 -5.44
C PHE A 259 7.81 14.37 -5.18
N GLY A 260 6.74 13.80 -5.73
CA GLY A 260 5.36 14.13 -5.39
C GLY A 260 4.65 12.91 -4.83
N GLY A 261 3.72 13.10 -3.90
CA GLY A 261 2.90 12.02 -3.35
C GLY A 261 1.42 12.33 -3.50
N SER A 262 0.62 11.29 -3.80
CA SER A 262 -0.84 11.39 -3.72
C SER A 262 -1.30 11.88 -2.35
N PRO A 263 -2.53 12.43 -2.24
CA PRO A 263 -3.08 12.85 -0.96
C PRO A 263 -2.99 11.76 0.12
N GLU A 264 -3.26 10.50 -0.22
CA GLU A 264 -3.16 9.35 0.67
C GLU A 264 -1.73 9.01 1.07
N VAL A 265 -0.78 9.03 0.12
CA VAL A 265 0.63 8.79 0.41
C VAL A 265 1.14 9.84 1.40
N MET A 266 0.82 11.10 1.14
CA MET A 266 1.24 12.22 1.98
C MET A 266 0.60 12.17 3.36
N ALA A 267 -0.69 11.81 3.44
CA ALA A 267 -1.40 11.67 4.70
C ALA A 267 -0.80 10.55 5.55
N TYR A 268 -0.61 9.37 4.95
CA TYR A 268 -0.06 8.22 5.65
C TYR A 268 1.34 8.51 6.17
N LEU A 269 2.23 9.03 5.31
CA LEU A 269 3.61 9.36 5.67
C LEU A 269 3.74 10.56 6.63
N GLU A 270 2.65 11.25 6.96
CA GLU A 270 2.64 12.46 7.79
C GLU A 270 3.53 13.57 7.19
N ARG A 271 3.44 13.77 5.87
CA ARG A 271 4.18 14.81 5.14
C ARG A 271 3.30 16.01 4.72
N GLN A 272 2.15 16.16 5.37
CA GLN A 272 1.18 17.23 5.11
C GLN A 272 1.34 18.45 6.03
N ASP A 273 2.27 18.46 6.98
CA ASP A 273 2.40 19.52 7.98
C ASP A 273 3.02 20.81 7.42
N GLY A 274 2.39 21.95 7.72
CA GLY A 274 2.86 23.35 7.53
C GLY A 274 3.42 23.72 6.15
N SER A 275 4.58 23.15 5.81
CA SER A 275 5.27 23.31 4.53
C SER A 275 4.86 22.29 3.45
N GLN A 276 4.08 21.25 3.81
CA GLN A 276 3.69 20.13 2.92
C GLN A 276 4.90 19.57 2.14
N LYS A 277 6.04 19.51 2.84
CA LYS A 277 7.34 19.14 2.29
C LYS A 277 8.15 18.46 3.38
N GLY A 278 8.78 17.34 3.06
CA GLY A 278 9.68 16.67 4.01
C GLY A 278 10.57 15.60 3.37
N PRO A 279 11.61 15.15 4.08
CA PRO A 279 12.50 14.13 3.55
C PRO A 279 11.81 12.76 3.45
N VAL A 280 12.07 12.06 2.36
CA VAL A 280 11.68 10.66 2.16
C VAL A 280 12.79 9.91 1.43
N ILE A 281 12.86 8.62 1.69
CA ILE A 281 13.59 7.66 0.87
C ILE A 281 12.62 7.09 -0.17
N LEU A 282 13.07 6.90 -1.42
CA LEU A 282 12.28 6.28 -2.49
C LEU A 282 13.15 5.29 -3.26
N PHE A 283 12.86 4.00 -3.16
CA PHE A 283 13.58 2.91 -3.85
C PHE A 283 12.61 2.13 -4.76
N PHE A 284 13.09 1.56 -5.85
CA PHE A 284 12.32 0.59 -6.64
C PHE A 284 12.12 -0.70 -5.85
N VAL A 285 10.95 -1.32 -6.03
CA VAL A 285 10.65 -2.65 -5.49
C VAL A 285 10.87 -3.67 -6.58
N ASP A 286 11.69 -4.68 -6.30
CA ASP A 286 11.87 -5.84 -7.17
C ASP A 286 10.73 -6.83 -6.90
N ASP A 287 9.70 -6.78 -7.75
CA ASP A 287 8.49 -7.58 -7.63
C ASP A 287 8.00 -8.06 -9.01
N PRO A 288 8.76 -8.98 -9.65
CA PRO A 288 8.47 -9.44 -11.00
C PRO A 288 7.12 -10.19 -11.09
N ASP A 289 6.72 -10.84 -9.99
CA ASP A 289 5.48 -11.61 -9.90
C ASP A 289 4.29 -10.77 -9.39
N ASN A 290 4.48 -9.46 -9.19
CA ASN A 290 3.45 -8.51 -8.77
C ASN A 290 2.74 -8.89 -7.45
N GLN A 291 3.46 -9.49 -6.50
CA GLN A 291 2.94 -9.99 -5.23
C GLN A 291 2.93 -8.95 -4.10
N VAL A 292 3.76 -7.91 -4.19
CA VAL A 292 3.82 -6.86 -3.17
C VAL A 292 2.64 -5.90 -3.34
N PRO A 293 1.69 -5.81 -2.39
CA PRO A 293 0.51 -4.97 -2.55
C PRO A 293 0.86 -3.47 -2.43
N LEU A 294 0.12 -2.62 -3.14
CA LEU A 294 0.17 -1.17 -2.94
C LEU A 294 -0.50 -0.78 -1.61
N GLY A 295 0.02 0.27 -0.98
CA GLY A 295 -0.48 0.82 0.28
C GLY A 295 0.52 0.67 1.44
N PRO A 296 0.11 1.04 2.66
CA PRO A 296 0.93 0.93 3.87
C PRO A 296 1.57 -0.45 4.03
N LEU A 297 2.87 -0.46 4.34
CA LEU A 297 3.61 -1.67 4.65
C LEU A 297 3.88 -1.72 6.15
N GLU A 298 3.06 -2.48 6.85
CA GLU A 298 3.04 -2.57 8.32
C GLU A 298 3.47 -3.96 8.81
N TYR A 299 3.98 -4.82 7.92
CA TYR A 299 4.35 -6.20 8.23
C TYR A 299 5.49 -6.70 7.35
N ASN A 300 6.12 -7.80 7.77
CA ASN A 300 7.19 -8.45 7.03
C ASN A 300 6.63 -9.47 6.02
N LEU A 301 6.94 -9.29 4.74
CA LEU A 301 6.44 -10.05 3.59
C LEU A 301 6.89 -11.52 3.61
N GLU A 302 8.12 -11.81 4.06
CA GLU A 302 8.66 -13.17 4.09
C GLU A 302 8.19 -13.96 5.33
N LYS A 303 7.93 -13.25 6.43
CA LYS A 303 7.49 -13.86 7.69
C LYS A 303 5.98 -14.02 7.80
N GLY A 304 5.21 -13.47 6.84
CA GLY A 304 3.81 -13.80 6.58
C GLY A 304 2.81 -13.49 7.70
N LEU A 305 3.21 -12.78 8.75
CA LEU A 305 2.31 -12.41 9.85
C LEU A 305 2.05 -10.90 9.78
N PRO A 306 0.78 -10.46 9.80
CA PRO A 306 0.46 -9.10 10.16
C PRO A 306 1.08 -8.85 11.53
N LEU A 307 1.98 -7.88 11.62
CA LEU A 307 2.32 -7.27 12.88
C LEU A 307 1.05 -6.52 13.30
N SER A 308 0.50 -6.95 14.43
CA SER A 308 -0.88 -6.74 14.89
C SER A 308 -1.42 -5.32 14.72
#